data_AF-A0A434RD60-F1
#
_entry.id   AF-A0A434RD60-F1
#
_cell.length_a   1.000
_cell.length_b   1.000
_cell.length_c   1.000
_cell.angle_alpha   90.00
_cell.angle_beta   90.00
_cell.angle_gamma   90.00
#
_symmetry.space_group_name_H-M   'P 1'
#
loop_
_entity.id
_entity.type
_entity.pdbx_description
1 polymer ?
#
loop_
_entity_poly.entity_id
_entity_poly.type
_entity_poly.pdbx_seq_one_letter_code
_entity_poly.pdbx_strand_id
1 'polypeptide(L)'
;PSVLEQISVERGYETALGAALGEDLDVPLDRSAPVHWGESAVKPGDAALPKGVRSLASVVRAPAQLARRLAQIGIVDAADGRHLQAQLAPGQRLVSRDGALWRWDGLTASADAPTAAAQRLAQKNRLAELDAEAMQATRVVREAEEALARAEQAMRQASEAERNARQAGRDAQHALDDARNALAEAEKAGGELASRRAALDDARARIVDSHEETQAAFLEAEEMLRDAPDLGDLQLQLEQASASVARDRATLADTRAVHDGLRREAEARMRRLDAIGTERKNWLERAENASTQIAALGERKAEAEAERERLADAPDEIDAKRRALLSQLSEAEALRQAAGDRLQEAETKQAELDKAAT
;
A
#
# COMPACT_ATOMS: atom_id res chain seq x y z
N PRO A 1 -65.77 47.05 78.38
CA PRO A 1 -65.90 47.47 76.97
C PRO A 1 -66.75 48.74 76.84
N SER A 2 -66.22 49.77 76.18
CA SER A 2 -67.01 50.96 75.85
C SER A 2 -68.12 50.58 74.88
N VAL A 3 -69.18 51.38 74.84
CA VAL A 3 -70.30 51.13 73.91
C VAL A 3 -69.86 51.26 72.45
N LEU A 4 -68.86 52.09 72.17
CA LEU A 4 -68.18 52.20 70.87
C LEU A 4 -67.66 50.85 70.34
N GLU A 5 -67.25 49.92 71.21
CA GLU A 5 -66.76 48.60 70.79
C GLU A 5 -67.88 47.66 70.33
N GLN A 6 -69.13 47.95 70.72
CA GLN A 6 -70.31 47.11 70.48
C GLN A 6 -71.29 47.74 69.46
N ILE A 7 -70.92 48.85 68.84
CA ILE A 7 -71.70 49.53 67.81
C ILE A 7 -71.07 49.31 66.44
N SER A 8 -71.92 49.05 65.45
CA SER A 8 -71.58 49.12 64.03
C SER A 8 -72.54 50.10 63.34
N VAL A 9 -72.01 50.91 62.44
CA VAL A 9 -72.77 51.93 61.70
C VAL A 9 -72.59 51.70 60.21
N GLU A 10 -73.63 51.98 59.42
CA GLU A 10 -73.53 51.98 57.96
C GLU A 10 -72.49 53.01 57.48
N ARG A 11 -71.78 52.66 56.39
CA ARG A 11 -70.73 53.50 55.83
C ARG A 11 -71.25 54.89 55.45
N GLY A 12 -70.56 55.94 55.89
CA GLY A 12 -70.92 57.33 55.63
C GLY A 12 -71.83 57.99 56.67
N TYR A 13 -72.05 57.34 57.82
CA TYR A 13 -72.78 57.87 58.98
C TYR A 13 -71.95 57.86 60.28
N GLU A 14 -70.68 57.51 60.21
CA GLU A 14 -69.73 57.48 61.34
C GLU A 14 -69.62 58.86 62.00
N THR A 15 -69.50 59.91 61.17
CA THR A 15 -69.41 61.30 61.63
C THR A 15 -70.71 61.76 62.28
N ALA A 16 -71.85 61.38 61.72
CA ALA A 16 -73.17 61.66 62.27
C ALA A 16 -73.36 60.99 63.65
N LEU A 17 -72.98 59.71 63.79
CA LEU A 17 -73.06 59.00 65.07
C LEU A 17 -72.14 59.64 66.12
N GLY A 18 -70.91 59.95 65.74
CA GLY A 18 -69.93 60.61 66.60
C GLY A 18 -70.38 61.99 67.06
N ALA A 19 -70.97 62.81 66.18
CA ALA A 19 -71.53 64.11 66.54
C ALA A 19 -72.79 64.01 67.41
N ALA A 20 -73.64 63.01 67.14
CA ALA A 20 -74.91 62.82 67.81
C ALA A 20 -74.77 62.31 69.25
N LEU A 21 -73.76 61.49 69.53
CA LEU A 21 -73.54 60.93 70.87
C LEU A 21 -72.33 61.57 71.57
N GLY A 22 -71.24 61.88 70.86
CA GLY A 22 -70.05 62.47 71.49
C GLY A 22 -69.39 61.51 72.47
N GLU A 23 -69.01 62.01 73.64
CA GLU A 23 -68.34 61.24 74.72
C GLU A 23 -69.21 60.11 75.29
N ASP A 24 -70.52 60.18 75.10
CA ASP A 24 -71.47 59.15 75.49
C ASP A 24 -71.20 57.79 74.80
N LEU A 25 -70.47 57.77 73.69
CA LEU A 25 -70.00 56.55 73.02
C LEU A 25 -68.93 55.80 73.81
N ASP A 26 -68.15 56.50 74.63
CA ASP A 26 -67.06 55.92 75.41
C ASP A 26 -67.57 55.29 76.72
N VAL A 27 -68.80 55.62 77.13
CA VAL A 27 -69.43 55.11 78.35
C VAL A 27 -69.78 53.62 78.18
N PRO A 28 -69.41 52.73 79.13
CA PRO A 28 -69.70 51.29 79.04
C PRO A 28 -71.17 50.96 79.37
N LEU A 29 -71.58 49.73 79.07
CA LEU A 29 -72.88 49.17 79.48
C LEU A 29 -72.84 48.50 80.88
N ASP A 30 -71.65 48.36 81.46
CA ASP A 30 -71.45 47.63 82.71
C ASP A 30 -71.96 48.45 83.90
N ARG A 31 -72.99 47.95 84.59
CA ARG A 31 -73.62 48.62 85.74
C ARG A 31 -72.69 48.78 86.95
N SER A 32 -71.58 48.03 87.00
CA SER A 32 -70.56 48.18 88.04
C SER A 32 -69.63 49.37 87.81
N ALA A 33 -69.64 49.96 86.60
CA ALA A 33 -68.84 51.12 86.28
C ALA A 33 -69.43 52.41 86.89
N PRO A 34 -68.58 53.37 87.32
CA PRO A 34 -69.01 54.66 87.88
C PRO A 34 -69.91 55.48 86.95
N VAL A 35 -69.76 55.32 85.63
CA VAL A 35 -70.63 55.92 84.60
C VAL A 35 -71.00 54.80 83.63
N HIS A 36 -72.29 54.57 83.40
CA HIS A 36 -72.77 53.51 82.52
C HIS A 36 -74.12 53.81 81.88
N TRP A 37 -74.41 53.14 80.76
CA TRP A 37 -75.73 53.12 80.15
C TRP A 37 -76.67 52.13 80.84
N GLY A 38 -77.80 52.62 81.33
CA GLY A 38 -78.88 51.79 81.84
C GLY A 38 -79.78 51.22 80.73
N GLU A 39 -80.55 50.18 81.05
CA GLU A 39 -81.58 49.67 80.15
C GLU A 39 -82.70 50.70 79.93
N SER A 40 -82.93 51.02 78.66
CA SER A 40 -83.92 52.02 78.26
C SER A 40 -84.54 51.62 76.92
N ALA A 41 -85.70 50.96 76.98
CA ALA A 41 -86.48 50.61 75.79
C ALA A 41 -87.33 51.79 75.30
N VAL A 42 -87.55 51.86 73.99
CA VAL A 42 -88.46 52.85 73.36
C VAL A 42 -89.85 52.71 73.98
N LYS A 43 -90.44 53.82 74.45
CA LYS A 43 -91.76 53.82 75.07
C LYS A 43 -92.83 54.34 74.10
N PRO A 44 -94.07 53.82 74.15
CA PRO A 44 -95.17 54.29 73.29
C PRO A 44 -95.52 55.79 73.41
N GLY A 45 -95.15 56.43 74.52
CA GLY A 45 -95.35 57.87 74.75
C GLY A 45 -94.15 58.75 74.39
N ASP A 46 -93.07 58.18 73.86
CA ASP A 46 -91.94 58.97 73.39
C ASP A 46 -92.36 59.78 72.15
N ALA A 47 -92.02 61.08 72.12
CA ALA A 47 -92.37 61.95 71.00
C ALA A 47 -91.78 61.41 69.69
N ALA A 48 -92.58 61.42 68.62
CA ALA A 48 -92.10 61.09 67.30
C ALA A 48 -91.13 62.16 66.79
N LEU A 49 -90.15 61.77 65.98
CA LEU A 49 -89.32 62.72 65.24
C LEU A 49 -90.18 63.52 64.25
N PRO A 50 -89.74 64.73 63.84
CA PRO A 50 -90.44 65.52 62.84
C PRO A 50 -90.75 64.72 61.57
N LYS A 51 -91.89 65.01 60.94
CA LYS A 51 -92.39 64.23 59.79
C LYS A 51 -91.35 64.24 58.66
N GLY A 52 -90.96 63.04 58.19
CA GLY A 52 -89.99 62.86 57.10
C GLY A 52 -88.54 62.67 57.55
N VAL A 53 -88.25 62.82 58.85
CA VAL A 53 -86.90 62.64 59.39
C VAL A 53 -86.64 61.16 59.69
N ARG A 54 -85.57 60.60 59.09
CA ARG A 54 -85.13 59.21 59.34
C ARG A 54 -84.40 59.14 60.69
N SER A 55 -84.70 58.16 61.53
CA SER A 55 -83.98 57.99 62.81
C SER A 55 -82.59 57.41 62.61
N LEU A 56 -81.62 57.85 63.42
CA LEU A 56 -80.26 57.29 63.47
C LEU A 56 -80.26 55.80 63.85
N ALA A 57 -81.27 55.32 64.59
CA ALA A 57 -81.44 53.90 64.91
C ALA A 57 -81.60 53.00 63.66
N SER A 58 -81.96 53.58 62.51
CA SER A 58 -82.15 52.83 61.26
C SER A 58 -80.89 52.63 60.44
N VAL A 59 -79.76 53.23 60.82
CA VAL A 59 -78.43 53.07 60.16
C VAL A 59 -77.35 52.62 61.15
N VAL A 60 -77.71 52.44 62.43
CA VAL A 60 -76.79 52.05 63.51
C VAL A 60 -77.28 50.77 64.16
N ARG A 61 -76.43 49.75 64.17
CA ARG A 61 -76.60 48.54 64.99
C ARG A 61 -75.92 48.77 66.33
N ALA A 62 -76.72 48.98 67.37
CA ALA A 62 -76.26 49.26 68.72
C ALA A 62 -76.96 48.36 69.77
N PRO A 63 -76.38 48.23 70.98
CA PRO A 63 -77.01 47.53 72.10
C PRO A 63 -78.37 48.12 72.48
N ALA A 64 -79.27 47.29 73.02
CA ALA A 64 -80.65 47.67 73.33
C ALA A 64 -80.76 48.87 74.29
N GLN A 65 -79.77 49.07 75.15
CA GLN A 65 -79.64 50.18 76.09
C GLN A 65 -79.61 51.56 75.38
N LEU A 66 -79.11 51.62 74.15
CA LEU A 66 -79.09 52.83 73.34
C LEU A 66 -80.30 52.99 72.41
N ALA A 67 -81.14 51.97 72.26
CA ALA A 67 -82.21 51.96 71.27
C ALA A 67 -83.17 53.16 71.42
N ARG A 68 -83.56 53.47 72.67
CA ARG A 68 -84.42 54.63 72.95
C ARG A 68 -83.76 55.96 72.61
N ARG A 69 -82.45 56.08 72.88
CA ARG A 69 -81.70 57.31 72.58
C ARG A 69 -81.53 57.50 71.08
N LEU A 70 -81.09 56.46 70.36
CA LEU A 70 -80.92 56.51 68.90
C LEU A 70 -82.23 56.79 68.16
N ALA A 71 -83.36 56.31 68.69
CA ALA A 71 -84.69 56.59 68.16
C ALA A 71 -85.04 58.09 68.18
N GLN A 72 -84.48 58.86 69.12
CA GLN A 72 -84.73 60.30 69.31
C GLN A 72 -83.69 61.20 68.62
N ILE A 73 -82.83 60.61 67.80
CA ILE A 73 -81.85 61.33 66.97
C ILE A 73 -82.30 61.20 65.52
N GLY A 74 -82.64 62.32 64.89
CA GLY A 74 -83.01 62.39 63.49
C GLY A 74 -81.83 62.67 62.57
N ILE A 75 -81.80 62.05 61.39
CA ILE A 75 -80.85 62.33 60.32
C ILE A 75 -81.51 63.30 59.34
N VAL A 76 -80.84 64.42 59.07
CA VAL A 76 -81.33 65.46 58.16
C VAL A 76 -80.21 65.97 57.26
N ASP A 77 -80.57 66.54 56.11
CA ASP A 77 -79.62 67.34 55.34
C ASP A 77 -79.32 68.66 56.07
N ALA A 78 -78.11 69.17 55.91
CA ALA A 78 -77.65 70.34 56.69
C ALA A 78 -78.49 71.61 56.44
N ALA A 79 -79.10 71.72 55.26
CA ALA A 79 -79.99 72.83 54.90
C ALA A 79 -81.30 72.81 55.71
N ASP A 80 -81.80 71.63 56.08
CA ASP A 80 -83.09 71.46 56.76
C ASP A 80 -82.97 71.51 58.28
N GLY A 81 -81.77 71.32 58.82
CA GLY A 81 -81.53 71.20 60.26
C GLY A 81 -82.06 72.38 61.07
N ARG A 82 -81.83 73.63 60.61
CA ARG A 82 -82.30 74.84 61.30
C ARG A 82 -83.83 74.98 61.27
N HIS A 83 -84.47 74.64 60.15
CA HIS A 83 -85.93 74.73 60.03
C HIS A 83 -86.62 73.68 60.91
N LEU A 84 -86.10 72.45 60.91
CA LEU A 84 -86.65 71.34 61.66
C LEU A 84 -86.33 71.41 63.16
N GLN A 85 -85.30 72.14 63.57
CA GLN A 85 -84.95 72.34 64.99
C GLN A 85 -86.12 72.92 65.79
N ALA A 86 -86.88 73.86 65.22
CA ALA A 86 -88.04 74.47 65.87
C ALA A 86 -89.20 73.50 66.13
N GLN A 87 -89.18 72.32 65.48
CA GLN A 87 -90.21 71.29 65.60
C GLN A 87 -89.79 70.15 66.56
N LEU A 88 -88.60 70.23 67.16
CA LEU A 88 -88.10 69.18 68.05
C LEU A 88 -88.84 69.19 69.39
N ALA A 89 -89.24 68.00 69.83
CA ALA A 89 -89.72 67.80 71.18
C ALA A 89 -88.54 67.78 72.19
N PRO A 90 -88.80 68.07 73.48
CA PRO A 90 -87.76 67.99 74.50
C PRO A 90 -87.01 66.65 74.49
N GLY A 91 -85.68 66.72 74.48
CA GLY A 91 -84.77 65.57 74.43
C GLY A 91 -84.34 65.14 73.02
N GLN A 92 -84.98 65.62 71.96
CA GLN A 92 -84.63 65.29 70.58
C GLN A 92 -83.45 66.08 70.06
N ARG A 93 -82.77 65.51 69.06
CA ARG A 93 -81.71 66.17 68.31
C ARG A 93 -81.73 65.73 66.84
N LEU A 94 -81.24 66.59 65.97
CA LEU A 94 -81.01 66.32 64.56
C LEU A 94 -79.51 66.32 64.30
N VAL A 95 -79.06 65.43 63.42
CA VAL A 95 -77.68 65.36 62.99
C VAL A 95 -77.61 65.22 61.47
N SER A 96 -76.66 65.90 60.85
CA SER A 96 -76.35 65.71 59.44
C SER A 96 -75.30 64.62 59.24
N ARG A 97 -75.21 64.10 58.02
CA ARG A 97 -74.18 63.11 57.63
C ARG A 97 -72.77 63.63 57.88
N ASP A 98 -72.56 64.92 57.70
CA ASP A 98 -71.27 65.59 57.86
C ASP A 98 -70.97 65.96 59.34
N GLY A 99 -71.92 65.74 60.26
CA GLY A 99 -71.70 65.93 61.70
C GLY A 99 -72.20 67.25 62.29
N ALA A 100 -72.89 68.10 61.52
CA ALA A 100 -73.62 69.23 62.12
C ALA A 100 -74.77 68.73 63.00
N LEU A 101 -74.97 69.37 64.16
CA LEU A 101 -75.90 68.94 65.21
C LEU A 101 -76.85 70.08 65.59
N TRP A 102 -78.15 69.78 65.71
CA TRP A 102 -79.17 70.69 66.25
C TRP A 102 -79.92 70.02 67.39
N ARG A 103 -80.02 70.68 68.55
CA ARG A 103 -80.76 70.18 69.70
C ARG A 103 -82.01 71.01 69.97
N TRP A 104 -82.99 70.37 70.59
CA TRP A 104 -84.27 70.98 70.96
C TRP A 104 -84.14 72.25 71.83
N ASP A 105 -83.06 72.37 72.61
CA ASP A 105 -82.77 73.49 73.51
C ASP A 105 -82.10 74.69 72.83
N GLY A 106 -81.93 74.63 71.51
CA GLY A 106 -81.34 75.70 70.69
C GLY A 106 -79.84 75.54 70.42
N LEU A 107 -79.16 74.56 71.03
CA LEU A 107 -77.74 74.31 70.75
C LEU A 107 -77.56 73.82 69.31
N THR A 108 -76.70 74.51 68.56
CA THR A 108 -76.31 74.14 67.19
C THR A 108 -74.78 74.04 67.12
N ALA A 109 -74.27 72.94 66.57
CA ALA A 109 -72.84 72.77 66.28
C ALA A 109 -72.65 72.54 64.77
N SER A 110 -71.66 73.20 64.16
CA SER A 110 -71.32 72.98 62.75
C SER A 110 -70.54 71.68 62.57
N ALA A 111 -70.52 71.18 61.32
CA ALA A 111 -69.78 69.99 60.93
C ALA A 111 -68.25 70.11 61.07
N ASP A 112 -67.72 71.34 61.21
CA ASP A 112 -66.27 71.64 61.22
C ASP A 112 -65.56 71.28 62.55
N ALA A 113 -66.29 70.78 63.54
CA ALA A 113 -65.72 70.30 64.81
C ALA A 113 -65.78 68.76 64.86
N PRO A 114 -64.78 68.03 64.30
CA PRO A 114 -64.74 66.58 64.38
C PRO A 114 -64.64 66.14 65.84
N THR A 115 -65.55 65.24 66.25
CA THR A 115 -65.54 64.69 67.60
C THR A 115 -64.48 63.60 67.73
N ALA A 116 -63.85 63.50 68.92
CA ALA A 116 -62.86 62.46 69.20
C ALA A 116 -63.40 61.04 68.96
N ALA A 117 -64.70 60.82 69.20
CA ALA A 117 -65.36 59.53 68.96
C ALA A 117 -65.47 59.18 67.47
N ALA A 118 -65.75 60.15 66.58
CA ALA A 118 -65.78 59.93 65.14
C ALA A 118 -64.40 59.57 64.58
N GLN A 119 -63.34 60.24 65.06
CA GLN A 119 -61.95 59.95 64.66
C GLN A 119 -61.52 58.54 65.08
N ARG A 120 -61.84 58.11 66.31
CA ARG A 120 -61.54 56.75 66.79
C ARG A 120 -62.27 55.68 65.97
N LEU A 121 -63.54 55.91 65.62
CA LEU A 121 -64.30 54.98 64.80
C LEU A 121 -63.74 54.85 63.38
N ALA A 122 -63.37 55.98 62.76
CA ALA A 122 -62.72 55.99 61.45
C ALA A 122 -61.35 55.28 61.49
N GLN A 123 -60.54 55.50 62.53
CA GLN A 123 -59.27 54.81 62.74
C GLN A 123 -59.45 53.29 62.94
N LYS A 124 -60.48 52.87 63.70
CA LYS A 124 -60.79 51.44 63.90
C LYS A 124 -61.18 50.75 62.60
N ASN A 125 -62.06 51.38 61.80
CA ASN A 125 -62.43 50.84 60.49
C ASN A 125 -61.22 50.78 59.55
N ARG A 126 -60.37 51.81 59.55
CA ARG A 126 -59.15 51.83 58.74
C ARG A 126 -58.14 50.76 59.16
N LEU A 127 -57.97 50.52 60.46
CA LEU A 127 -57.11 49.45 60.97
C LEU A 127 -57.62 48.08 60.53
N ALA A 128 -58.92 47.83 60.63
CA ALA A 128 -59.53 46.58 60.19
C ALA A 128 -59.35 46.32 58.67
N GLU A 129 -59.43 47.38 57.85
CA GLU A 129 -59.12 47.29 56.41
C GLU A 129 -57.65 46.93 56.17
N LEU A 130 -56.72 47.64 56.83
CA LEU A 130 -55.28 47.39 56.68
C LEU A 130 -54.88 46.00 57.18
N ASP A 131 -55.49 45.51 58.25
CA ASP A 131 -55.27 44.15 58.75
C ASP A 131 -55.73 43.11 57.73
N ALA A 132 -56.90 43.33 57.10
CA ALA A 132 -57.40 42.45 56.04
C ALA A 132 -56.49 42.47 54.80
N GLU A 133 -56.03 43.66 54.37
CA GLU A 133 -55.06 43.81 53.28
C GLU A 133 -53.72 43.12 53.60
N ALA A 134 -53.21 43.28 54.82
CA ALA A 134 -51.96 42.65 55.27
C ALA A 134 -52.06 41.13 55.34
N MET A 135 -53.18 40.58 55.82
CA MET A 135 -53.43 39.14 55.82
C MET A 135 -53.46 38.60 54.40
N GLN A 136 -54.14 39.28 53.46
CA GLN A 136 -54.21 38.86 52.07
C GLN A 136 -52.83 38.94 51.39
N ALA A 137 -52.07 40.02 51.60
CA ALA A 137 -50.72 40.16 51.06
C ALA A 137 -49.78 39.08 51.61
N THR A 138 -49.85 38.79 52.91
CA THR A 138 -49.05 37.73 53.53
C THR A 138 -49.36 36.35 52.94
N ARG A 139 -50.64 36.08 52.64
CA ARG A 139 -51.04 34.84 51.99
C ARG A 139 -50.45 34.72 50.58
N VAL A 140 -50.54 35.78 49.78
CA VAL A 140 -49.96 35.82 48.42
C VAL A 140 -48.45 35.61 48.45
N VAL A 141 -47.74 36.24 49.39
CA VAL A 141 -46.28 36.05 49.54
C VAL A 141 -45.96 34.60 49.86
N ARG A 142 -46.65 33.99 50.83
CA ARG A 142 -46.41 32.57 51.18
C ARG A 142 -46.69 31.63 50.01
N GLU A 143 -47.78 31.84 49.28
CA GLU A 143 -48.11 31.03 48.09
C GLU A 143 -47.03 31.18 47.00
N ALA A 144 -46.48 32.39 46.82
CA ALA A 144 -45.39 32.65 45.88
C ALA A 144 -44.06 32.03 46.32
N GLU A 145 -43.71 32.12 47.62
CA GLU A 145 -42.50 31.50 48.19
C GLU A 145 -42.54 29.97 48.05
N GLU A 146 -43.68 29.35 48.32
CA GLU A 146 -43.86 27.90 48.13
C GLU A 146 -43.76 27.51 46.64
N ALA A 147 -44.34 28.31 45.74
CA ALA A 147 -44.24 28.08 44.30
C ALA A 147 -42.79 28.20 43.81
N LEU A 148 -42.06 29.20 44.29
CA LEU A 148 -40.64 29.39 44.00
C LEU A 148 -39.81 28.20 44.50
N ALA A 149 -40.00 27.79 45.76
CA ALA A 149 -39.27 26.66 46.33
C ALA A 149 -39.50 25.36 45.54
N ARG A 150 -40.74 25.10 45.11
CA ARG A 150 -41.07 23.96 44.23
C ARG A 150 -40.39 24.08 42.87
N ALA A 151 -40.40 25.26 42.26
CA ALA A 151 -39.76 25.51 40.97
C ALA A 151 -38.23 25.35 41.04
N GLU A 152 -37.59 25.85 42.08
CA GLU A 152 -36.14 25.70 42.31
C GLU A 152 -35.75 24.23 42.56
N GLN A 153 -36.56 23.49 43.30
CA GLN A 153 -36.33 22.05 43.48
C GLN A 153 -36.48 21.29 42.14
N ALA A 154 -37.54 21.57 41.38
CA ALA A 154 -37.75 20.96 40.07
C ALA A 154 -36.61 21.29 39.09
N MET A 155 -36.14 22.53 39.08
CA MET A 155 -35.01 22.96 38.25
C MET A 155 -33.72 22.22 38.62
N ARG A 156 -33.41 22.09 39.91
CA ARG A 156 -32.24 21.33 40.38
C ARG A 156 -32.30 19.88 39.95
N GLN A 157 -33.44 19.22 40.18
CA GLN A 157 -33.66 17.82 39.79
C GLN A 157 -33.54 17.63 38.27
N ALA A 158 -34.13 18.53 37.47
CA ALA A 158 -34.04 18.48 36.02
C ALA A 158 -32.60 18.68 35.52
N SER A 159 -31.84 19.60 36.12
CA SER A 159 -30.45 19.85 35.76
C SER A 159 -29.53 18.67 36.12
N GLU A 160 -29.74 18.04 37.28
CA GLU A 160 -29.03 16.82 37.67
C GLU A 160 -29.38 15.65 36.75
N ALA A 161 -30.66 15.46 36.42
CA ALA A 161 -31.11 14.43 35.49
C ALA A 161 -30.51 14.63 34.09
N GLU A 162 -30.48 15.87 33.58
CA GLU A 162 -29.82 16.21 32.31
C GLU A 162 -28.32 15.89 32.35
N ARG A 163 -27.62 16.31 33.41
CA ARG A 163 -26.18 16.05 33.57
C ARG A 163 -25.89 14.55 33.57
N ASN A 164 -26.69 13.78 34.31
CA ASN A 164 -26.55 12.33 34.40
C ASN A 164 -26.84 11.65 33.06
N ALA A 165 -27.90 12.06 32.35
CA ALA A 165 -28.22 11.54 31.02
C ALA A 165 -27.12 11.84 30.00
N ARG A 166 -26.55 13.05 30.02
CA ARG A 166 -25.42 13.42 29.15
C ARG A 166 -24.15 12.62 29.48
N GLN A 167 -23.87 12.39 30.76
CA GLN A 167 -22.72 11.57 31.17
C GLN A 167 -22.92 10.11 30.74
N ALA A 168 -24.09 9.53 31.02
CA ALA A 168 -24.41 8.17 30.59
C ALA A 168 -24.33 8.00 29.07
N GLY A 169 -24.76 9.01 28.30
CA GLY A 169 -24.60 9.02 26.84
C GLY A 169 -23.13 9.02 26.38
N ARG A 170 -22.27 9.80 27.04
CA ARG A 170 -20.82 9.79 26.77
C ARG A 170 -20.18 8.44 27.14
N ASP A 171 -20.52 7.91 28.30
CA ASP A 171 -19.97 6.62 28.77
C ASP A 171 -20.41 5.47 27.84
N ALA A 172 -21.67 5.47 27.39
CA ALA A 172 -22.17 4.50 26.42
C ALA A 172 -21.47 4.63 25.05
N GLN A 173 -21.19 5.85 24.59
CA GLN A 173 -20.45 6.08 23.36
C GLN A 173 -19.01 5.58 23.47
N HIS A 174 -18.33 5.87 24.58
CA HIS A 174 -16.98 5.34 24.84
C HIS A 174 -16.96 3.81 24.89
N ALA A 175 -17.90 3.20 25.60
CA ALA A 175 -18.01 1.74 25.67
C ALA A 175 -18.28 1.10 24.29
N LEU A 176 -19.09 1.75 23.44
CA LEU A 176 -19.32 1.32 22.07
C LEU A 176 -18.06 1.40 21.21
N ASP A 177 -17.30 2.48 21.32
CA ASP A 177 -16.06 2.66 20.56
C ASP A 177 -14.96 1.69 21.03
N ASP A 178 -14.86 1.43 22.34
CA ASP A 178 -13.99 0.39 22.89
C ASP A 178 -14.37 -1.01 22.37
N ALA A 179 -15.66 -1.34 22.35
CA ALA A 179 -16.16 -2.61 21.82
C ALA A 179 -15.88 -2.77 20.32
N ARG A 180 -16.01 -1.69 19.53
CA ARG A 180 -15.69 -1.69 18.10
C ARG A 180 -14.19 -1.89 17.86
N ASN A 181 -13.34 -1.23 18.63
CA ASN A 181 -11.90 -1.39 18.54
C ASN A 181 -11.49 -2.83 18.91
N ALA A 182 -12.05 -3.38 19.99
CA ALA A 182 -11.81 -4.77 20.39
C ALA A 182 -12.25 -5.77 19.31
N LEU A 183 -13.40 -5.53 18.66
CA LEU A 183 -13.86 -6.35 17.53
C LEU A 183 -12.89 -6.28 16.35
N ALA A 184 -12.47 -5.08 15.95
CA ALA A 184 -11.55 -4.89 14.82
C ALA A 184 -10.20 -5.58 15.06
N GLU A 185 -9.65 -5.50 16.27
CA GLU A 185 -8.43 -6.21 16.65
C GLU A 185 -8.62 -7.73 16.64
N ALA A 186 -9.77 -8.23 17.12
CA ALA A 186 -10.10 -9.66 17.07
C ALA A 186 -10.25 -10.17 15.63
N GLU A 187 -10.89 -9.40 14.75
CA GLU A 187 -11.04 -9.74 13.32
C GLU A 187 -9.69 -9.77 12.61
N LYS A 188 -8.82 -8.78 12.88
CA LYS A 188 -7.46 -8.74 12.35
C LYS A 188 -6.65 -9.95 12.81
N ALA A 189 -6.64 -10.24 14.11
CA ALA A 189 -5.97 -11.41 14.66
C ALA A 189 -6.52 -12.73 14.08
N GLY A 190 -7.84 -12.80 13.88
CA GLY A 190 -8.49 -13.93 13.21
C GLY A 190 -8.02 -14.12 11.76
N GLY A 191 -7.89 -13.02 11.01
CA GLY A 191 -7.35 -13.02 9.65
C GLY A 191 -5.89 -13.45 9.59
N GLU A 192 -5.05 -12.96 10.51
CA GLU A 192 -3.65 -13.37 10.64
C GLU A 192 -3.51 -14.87 10.95
N LEU A 193 -4.31 -15.39 11.89
CA LEU A 193 -4.34 -16.82 12.21
C LEU A 193 -4.82 -17.67 11.03
N ALA A 194 -5.84 -17.22 10.29
CA ALA A 194 -6.33 -17.92 9.10
C ALA A 194 -5.27 -17.98 8.00
N SER A 195 -4.59 -16.86 7.73
CA SER A 195 -3.47 -16.79 6.78
C SER A 195 -2.32 -17.69 7.19
N ARG A 196 -1.93 -17.67 8.47
CA ARG A 196 -0.88 -18.55 9.01
C ARG A 196 -1.27 -20.03 8.89
N ARG A 197 -2.54 -20.38 9.14
CA ARG A 197 -3.03 -21.75 8.97
C ARG A 197 -2.93 -22.19 7.52
N ALA A 198 -3.40 -21.37 6.57
CA ALA A 198 -3.31 -21.68 5.14
C ALA A 198 -1.85 -21.89 4.69
N ALA A 199 -0.93 -21.03 5.14
CA ALA A 199 0.49 -21.18 4.82
C ALA A 199 1.10 -22.46 5.41
N LEU A 200 0.68 -22.87 6.61
CA LEU A 200 1.11 -24.13 7.23
C LEU A 200 0.51 -25.36 6.51
N ASP A 201 -0.74 -25.28 6.07
CA ASP A 201 -1.39 -26.33 5.29
C ASP A 201 -0.69 -26.53 3.94
N ASP A 202 -0.37 -25.44 3.23
CA ASP A 202 0.41 -25.47 1.99
C ASP A 202 1.83 -26.00 2.20
N ALA A 203 2.51 -25.58 3.27
CA ALA A 203 3.84 -26.07 3.60
C ALA A 203 3.82 -27.56 3.92
N ARG A 204 2.80 -28.03 4.67
CA ARG A 204 2.59 -29.44 4.96
C ARG A 204 2.37 -30.24 3.67
N ALA A 205 1.52 -29.76 2.76
CA ALA A 205 1.27 -30.42 1.49
C ALA A 205 2.57 -30.60 0.69
N ARG A 206 3.38 -29.54 0.54
CA ARG A 206 4.69 -29.62 -0.14
C ARG A 206 5.66 -30.61 0.50
N ILE A 207 5.69 -30.68 1.83
CA ILE A 207 6.55 -31.63 2.55
C ILE A 207 6.08 -33.07 2.30
N VAL A 208 4.77 -33.31 2.30
CA VAL A 208 4.21 -34.63 1.97
C VAL A 208 4.57 -35.04 0.55
N ASP A 209 4.35 -34.17 -0.43
CA ASP A 209 4.68 -34.45 -1.84
C ASP A 209 6.18 -34.73 -2.02
N SER A 210 7.03 -33.90 -1.41
CA SER A 210 8.49 -34.06 -1.44
C SER A 210 8.95 -35.36 -0.76
N HIS A 211 8.29 -35.77 0.32
CA HIS A 211 8.56 -37.04 0.98
C HIS A 211 8.18 -38.23 0.09
N GLU A 212 7.00 -38.20 -0.52
CA GLU A 212 6.53 -39.27 -1.44
C GLU A 212 7.46 -39.40 -2.65
N GLU A 213 7.86 -38.28 -3.27
CA GLU A 213 8.82 -38.26 -4.39
C GLU A 213 10.18 -38.84 -3.97
N THR A 214 10.71 -38.41 -2.82
CA THR A 214 12.00 -38.90 -2.30
C THR A 214 11.93 -40.39 -1.97
N GLN A 215 10.81 -40.85 -1.41
CA GLN A 215 10.60 -42.26 -1.10
C GLN A 215 10.54 -43.11 -2.37
N ALA A 216 9.84 -42.64 -3.41
CA ALA A 216 9.81 -43.31 -4.71
C ALA A 216 11.20 -43.40 -5.33
N ALA A 217 11.95 -42.29 -5.35
CA ALA A 217 13.32 -42.25 -5.88
C ALA A 217 14.28 -43.16 -5.08
N PHE A 218 14.09 -43.26 -3.76
CA PHE A 218 14.87 -44.17 -2.92
C PHE A 218 14.60 -45.64 -3.29
N LEU A 219 13.33 -46.02 -3.43
CA LEU A 219 12.95 -47.39 -3.81
C LEU A 219 13.46 -47.75 -5.21
N GLU A 220 13.37 -46.84 -6.17
CA GLU A 220 13.93 -47.02 -7.52
C GLU A 220 15.45 -47.20 -7.47
N ALA A 221 16.15 -46.37 -6.69
CA ALA A 221 17.60 -46.49 -6.52
C ALA A 221 18.01 -47.81 -5.84
N GLU A 222 17.26 -48.30 -4.85
CA GLU A 222 17.50 -49.61 -4.24
C GLU A 222 17.27 -50.75 -5.22
N GLU A 223 16.26 -50.66 -6.09
CA GLU A 223 16.00 -51.66 -7.13
C GLU A 223 17.12 -51.66 -8.18
N MET A 224 17.51 -50.49 -8.67
CA MET A 224 18.65 -50.34 -9.59
C MET A 224 19.96 -50.86 -8.99
N LEU A 225 20.20 -50.64 -7.70
CA LEU A 225 21.38 -51.16 -7.02
C LEU A 225 21.33 -52.69 -6.88
N ARG A 226 20.15 -53.25 -6.62
CA ARG A 226 19.96 -54.71 -6.53
C ARG A 226 20.17 -55.41 -7.87
N ASP A 227 19.73 -54.77 -8.94
CA ASP A 227 19.86 -55.27 -10.32
C ASP A 227 21.21 -54.90 -10.95
N ALA A 228 22.02 -54.10 -10.27
CA ALA A 228 23.33 -53.71 -10.76
C ALA A 228 24.23 -54.95 -10.90
N PRO A 229 24.82 -55.18 -12.09
CA PRO A 229 25.74 -56.30 -12.28
C PRO A 229 27.00 -56.12 -11.42
N ASP A 230 27.59 -57.24 -11.01
CA ASP A 230 28.86 -57.23 -10.30
C ASP A 230 29.96 -56.66 -11.22
N LEU A 231 30.42 -55.45 -10.89
CA LEU A 231 31.48 -54.77 -11.63
C LEU A 231 32.78 -55.58 -11.66
N GLY A 232 33.01 -56.45 -10.67
CA GLY A 232 34.15 -57.36 -10.65
C GLY A 232 34.12 -58.37 -11.80
N ASP A 233 32.95 -58.96 -12.08
CA ASP A 233 32.78 -59.91 -13.19
C ASP A 233 32.93 -59.22 -14.55
N LEU A 234 32.31 -58.03 -14.72
CA LEU A 234 32.45 -57.25 -15.95
C LEU A 234 33.91 -56.81 -16.19
N GLN A 235 34.62 -56.39 -15.14
CA GLN A 235 36.03 -56.02 -15.22
C GLN A 235 36.89 -57.24 -15.64
N LEU A 236 36.62 -58.42 -15.05
CA LEU A 236 37.30 -59.65 -15.42
C LEU A 236 37.04 -60.03 -16.89
N GLN A 237 35.80 -59.92 -17.37
CA GLN A 237 35.45 -60.17 -18.77
C GLN A 237 36.16 -59.18 -19.72
N LEU A 238 36.24 -57.90 -19.36
CA LEU A 238 36.96 -56.89 -20.13
C LEU A 238 38.46 -57.19 -20.22
N GLU A 239 39.08 -57.57 -19.10
CA GLU A 239 40.49 -57.95 -19.04
C GLU A 239 40.78 -59.18 -19.90
N GLN A 240 39.92 -60.22 -19.83
CA GLN A 240 40.02 -61.41 -20.65
C GLN A 240 39.88 -61.11 -22.14
N ALA A 241 38.87 -60.31 -22.53
CA ALA A 241 38.66 -59.90 -23.92
C ALA A 241 39.83 -59.06 -24.44
N SER A 242 40.33 -58.11 -23.64
CA SER A 242 41.48 -57.28 -23.98
C SER A 242 42.75 -58.10 -24.16
N ALA A 243 42.99 -59.09 -23.29
CA ALA A 243 44.10 -60.03 -23.41
C ALA A 243 43.99 -60.89 -24.69
N SER A 244 42.78 -61.34 -25.06
CA SER A 244 42.55 -62.05 -26.31
C SER A 244 42.86 -61.17 -27.52
N VAL A 245 42.32 -59.95 -27.55
CA VAL A 245 42.57 -58.99 -28.65
C VAL A 245 44.06 -58.67 -28.78
N ALA A 246 44.77 -58.49 -27.66
CA ALA A 246 46.21 -58.25 -27.67
C ALA A 246 46.97 -59.46 -28.25
N ARG A 247 46.59 -60.69 -27.88
CA ARG A 247 47.16 -61.92 -28.42
C ARG A 247 46.92 -62.03 -29.93
N ASP A 248 45.69 -61.84 -30.37
CA ASP A 248 45.32 -61.94 -31.78
C ASP A 248 46.02 -60.88 -32.64
N ARG A 249 46.20 -59.66 -32.12
CA ARG A 249 46.99 -58.60 -32.76
C ARG A 249 48.45 -58.97 -32.91
N ALA A 250 49.06 -59.58 -31.89
CA ALA A 250 50.44 -60.05 -31.96
C ALA A 250 50.58 -61.15 -33.02
N THR A 251 49.69 -62.15 -33.00
CA THR A 251 49.68 -63.22 -34.01
C THR A 251 49.49 -62.69 -35.44
N LEU A 252 48.60 -61.70 -35.63
CA LEU A 252 48.40 -61.04 -36.92
C LEU A 252 49.66 -60.29 -37.37
N ALA A 253 50.32 -59.57 -36.47
CA ALA A 253 51.56 -58.84 -36.77
C ALA A 253 52.68 -59.81 -37.19
N ASP A 254 52.88 -60.90 -36.44
CA ASP A 254 53.86 -61.94 -36.77
C ASP A 254 53.56 -62.59 -38.12
N THR A 255 52.31 -62.98 -38.35
CA THR A 255 51.88 -63.61 -39.61
C THR A 255 52.07 -62.66 -40.80
N ARG A 256 51.75 -61.36 -40.63
CA ARG A 256 51.99 -60.34 -41.66
C ARG A 256 53.47 -60.14 -41.93
N ALA A 257 54.31 -60.10 -40.89
CA ALA A 257 55.75 -59.97 -41.05
C ALA A 257 56.34 -61.16 -41.84
N VAL A 258 55.88 -62.39 -41.57
CA VAL A 258 56.25 -63.59 -42.34
C VAL A 258 55.79 -63.47 -43.79
N HIS A 259 54.52 -63.12 -44.02
CA HIS A 259 53.96 -62.94 -45.36
C HIS A 259 54.74 -61.90 -46.17
N ASP A 260 55.00 -60.72 -45.60
CA ASP A 260 55.71 -59.63 -46.27
C ASP A 260 57.20 -59.96 -46.48
N GLY A 261 57.79 -60.77 -45.60
CA GLY A 261 59.11 -61.39 -45.80
C GLY A 261 59.12 -62.27 -47.04
N LEU A 262 58.20 -63.25 -47.10
CA LEU A 262 58.08 -64.17 -48.25
C LEU A 262 57.79 -63.43 -49.56
N ARG A 263 56.92 -62.41 -49.53
CA ARG A 263 56.62 -61.57 -50.71
C ARG A 263 57.87 -60.84 -51.19
N ARG A 264 58.62 -60.18 -50.30
CA ARG A 264 59.87 -59.50 -50.66
C ARG A 264 60.91 -60.46 -51.25
N GLU A 265 61.04 -61.66 -50.69
CA GLU A 265 61.94 -62.67 -51.25
C GLU A 265 61.48 -63.13 -52.64
N ALA A 266 60.17 -63.33 -52.86
CA ALA A 266 59.64 -63.69 -54.17
C ALA A 266 59.90 -62.60 -55.21
N GLU A 267 59.67 -61.33 -54.86
CA GLU A 267 59.99 -60.17 -55.70
C GLU A 267 61.50 -60.05 -56.01
N ALA A 268 62.36 -60.33 -55.03
CA ALA A 268 63.81 -60.34 -55.23
C ALA A 268 64.26 -61.47 -56.17
N ARG A 269 63.70 -62.67 -56.00
CA ARG A 269 63.92 -63.82 -56.91
C ARG A 269 63.46 -63.49 -58.33
N MET A 270 62.28 -62.88 -58.49
CA MET A 270 61.75 -62.48 -59.79
C MET A 270 62.61 -61.42 -60.48
N ARG A 271 63.03 -60.37 -59.75
CA ARG A 271 64.00 -59.37 -60.26
C ARG A 271 65.34 -60.00 -60.66
N ARG A 272 65.82 -60.99 -59.89
CA ARG A 272 67.07 -61.70 -60.23
C ARG A 272 66.92 -62.55 -61.50
N LEU A 273 65.79 -63.23 -61.69
CA LEU A 273 65.51 -63.99 -62.90
C LEU A 273 65.45 -63.09 -64.13
N ASP A 274 64.82 -61.91 -64.03
CA ASP A 274 64.77 -60.92 -65.11
C ASP A 274 66.16 -60.35 -65.46
N ALA A 275 66.97 -60.03 -64.45
CA ALA A 275 68.36 -59.63 -64.62
C ALA A 275 69.20 -60.71 -65.31
N ILE A 276 69.07 -61.98 -64.88
CA ILE A 276 69.73 -63.13 -65.52
C ILE A 276 69.27 -63.26 -66.98
N GLY A 277 67.98 -63.07 -67.26
CA GLY A 277 67.43 -63.08 -68.63
C GLY A 277 68.08 -62.02 -69.51
N THR A 278 68.18 -60.79 -69.01
CA THR A 278 68.83 -59.66 -69.70
C THR A 278 70.33 -59.90 -69.88
N GLU A 279 71.03 -60.31 -68.84
CA GLU A 279 72.46 -60.66 -68.89
C GLU A 279 72.72 -61.75 -69.93
N ARG A 280 71.90 -62.82 -69.95
CA ARG A 280 72.01 -63.90 -70.94
C ARG A 280 71.82 -63.40 -72.36
N LYS A 281 70.82 -62.54 -72.61
CA LYS A 281 70.61 -61.93 -73.93
C LYS A 281 71.81 -61.11 -74.36
N ASN A 282 72.35 -60.26 -73.48
CA ASN A 282 73.53 -59.44 -73.75
C ASN A 282 74.80 -60.27 -74.01
N TRP A 283 74.96 -61.43 -73.36
CA TRP A 283 76.06 -62.36 -73.62
C TRP A 283 75.92 -63.08 -74.97
N LEU A 284 74.70 -63.48 -75.34
CA LEU A 284 74.41 -64.07 -76.66
C LEU A 284 74.66 -63.07 -77.79
N GLU A 285 74.17 -61.82 -77.67
CA GLU A 285 74.42 -60.76 -78.65
C GLU A 285 75.92 -60.45 -78.76
N ARG A 286 76.66 -60.42 -77.65
CA ARG A 286 78.13 -60.27 -77.68
C ARG A 286 78.82 -61.44 -78.37
N ALA A 287 78.37 -62.67 -78.13
CA ALA A 287 78.92 -63.85 -78.78
C ALA A 287 78.65 -63.84 -80.29
N GLU A 288 77.43 -63.47 -80.73
CA GLU A 288 77.12 -63.30 -82.15
C GLU A 288 77.95 -62.18 -82.79
N ASN A 289 78.03 -61.01 -82.16
CA ASN A 289 78.84 -59.90 -82.66
C ASN A 289 80.32 -60.28 -82.76
N ALA A 290 80.86 -61.00 -81.77
CA ALA A 290 82.23 -61.52 -81.81
C ALA A 290 82.42 -62.54 -82.93
N SER A 291 81.45 -63.43 -83.17
CA SER A 291 81.48 -64.38 -84.28
C SER A 291 81.50 -63.67 -85.64
N THR A 292 80.68 -62.64 -85.81
CA THR A 292 80.66 -61.78 -87.02
C THR A 292 81.99 -61.06 -87.20
N GLN A 293 82.56 -60.52 -86.11
CA GLN A 293 83.87 -59.84 -86.14
C GLN A 293 85.00 -60.82 -86.51
N ILE A 294 85.00 -62.04 -85.97
CA ILE A 294 85.97 -63.09 -86.30
C ILE A 294 85.87 -63.46 -87.78
N ALA A 295 84.66 -63.62 -88.32
CA ALA A 295 84.46 -63.89 -89.74
C ALA A 295 85.02 -62.76 -90.63
N ALA A 296 84.71 -61.50 -90.31
CA ALA A 296 85.21 -60.33 -91.03
C ALA A 296 86.74 -60.18 -90.95
N LEU A 297 87.35 -60.49 -89.80
CA LEU A 297 88.81 -60.52 -89.64
C LEU A 297 89.45 -61.69 -90.42
N GLY A 298 88.76 -62.83 -90.50
CA GLY A 298 89.15 -63.97 -91.32
C GLY A 298 89.20 -63.61 -92.82
N GLU A 299 88.17 -62.93 -93.33
CA GLU A 299 88.16 -62.40 -94.71
C GLU A 299 89.31 -61.41 -94.94
N ARG A 300 89.49 -60.42 -94.06
CA ARG A 300 90.59 -59.44 -94.19
C ARG A 300 91.97 -60.11 -94.14
N LYS A 301 92.13 -61.15 -93.33
CA LYS A 301 93.38 -61.91 -93.27
C LYS A 301 93.64 -62.62 -94.61
N ALA A 302 92.62 -63.27 -95.18
CA ALA A 302 92.74 -63.95 -96.47
C ALA A 302 93.06 -62.96 -97.61
N GLU A 303 92.41 -61.79 -97.63
CA GLU A 303 92.75 -60.70 -98.57
C GLU A 303 94.21 -60.24 -98.41
N ALA A 304 94.66 -60.01 -97.18
CA ALA A 304 96.02 -59.55 -96.90
C ALA A 304 97.08 -60.61 -97.27
N GLU A 305 96.81 -61.89 -97.04
CA GLU A 305 97.68 -62.99 -97.47
C GLU A 305 97.77 -63.07 -99.00
N ALA A 306 96.65 -62.92 -99.72
CA ALA A 306 96.63 -62.89 -101.18
C ALA A 306 97.37 -61.66 -101.77
N GLU A 307 97.32 -60.51 -101.11
CA GLU A 307 98.09 -59.32 -101.48
C GLU A 307 99.59 -59.52 -101.23
N ARG A 308 99.96 -60.15 -100.10
CA ARG A 308 101.35 -60.48 -99.77
C ARG A 308 101.96 -61.45 -100.78
N GLU A 309 101.21 -62.47 -101.21
CA GLU A 309 101.64 -63.42 -102.24
C GLU A 309 101.94 -62.68 -103.56
N ARG A 310 101.07 -61.75 -103.97
CA ARG A 310 101.28 -60.92 -105.17
C ARG A 310 102.51 -60.03 -105.11
N LEU A 311 102.87 -59.56 -103.92
CA LEU A 311 104.03 -58.66 -103.72
C LEU A 311 105.35 -59.42 -103.51
N ALA A 312 105.32 -60.74 -103.34
CA ALA A 312 106.51 -61.54 -103.09
C ALA A 312 107.45 -61.63 -104.31
N ASP A 313 106.89 -61.65 -105.53
CA ASP A 313 107.64 -61.78 -106.78
C ASP A 313 108.07 -60.44 -107.40
N ALA A 314 107.53 -59.32 -106.87
CA ALA A 314 107.82 -57.97 -107.36
C ALA A 314 109.32 -57.56 -107.28
N PRO A 315 110.10 -57.93 -106.25
CA PRO A 315 111.53 -57.63 -106.20
C PRO A 315 112.34 -58.32 -107.29
N ASP A 316 112.02 -59.58 -107.60
CA ASP A 316 112.71 -60.37 -108.62
C ASP A 316 112.39 -59.87 -110.04
N GLU A 317 111.15 -59.43 -110.30
CA GLU A 317 110.79 -58.78 -111.56
C GLU A 317 111.53 -57.46 -111.79
N ILE A 318 111.73 -56.67 -110.73
CA ILE A 318 112.46 -55.40 -110.79
C ILE A 318 113.95 -55.65 -111.05
N ASP A 319 114.53 -56.68 -110.43
CA ASP A 319 115.94 -57.01 -110.58
C ASP A 319 116.25 -57.65 -111.96
N ALA A 320 115.31 -58.39 -112.54
CA ALA A 320 115.37 -58.86 -113.92
C ALA A 320 115.33 -57.70 -114.94
N LYS A 321 114.43 -56.71 -114.74
CA LYS A 321 114.40 -55.48 -115.57
C LYS A 321 115.70 -54.68 -115.47
N ARG A 322 116.32 -54.64 -114.28
CA ARG A 322 117.61 -53.98 -114.06
C ARG A 322 118.75 -54.64 -114.86
N ARG A 323 118.82 -55.98 -114.90
CA ARG A 323 119.83 -56.71 -115.68
C ARG A 323 119.63 -56.55 -117.19
N ALA A 324 118.38 -56.58 -117.67
CA ALA A 324 118.08 -56.39 -119.08
C ALA A 324 118.51 -55.00 -119.59
N LEU A 325 118.27 -53.94 -118.81
CA LEU A 325 118.68 -52.58 -119.16
C LEU A 325 120.22 -52.40 -119.15
N LEU A 326 120.92 -53.03 -118.20
CA LEU A 326 122.40 -53.01 -118.15
C LEU A 326 123.03 -53.73 -119.35
N SER A 327 122.43 -54.83 -119.82
CA SER A 327 122.88 -55.55 -121.01
C SER A 327 122.70 -54.71 -122.29
N GLN A 328 121.57 -54.01 -122.42
CA GLN A 328 121.31 -53.12 -123.57
C GLN A 328 122.27 -51.92 -123.60
N LEU A 329 122.67 -51.40 -122.43
CA LEU A 329 123.66 -50.32 -122.33
C LEU A 329 125.05 -50.77 -122.81
N SER A 330 125.47 -51.97 -122.40
CA SER A 330 126.74 -52.58 -122.80
C SER A 330 126.81 -52.85 -124.31
N GLU A 331 125.72 -53.28 -124.93
CA GLU A 331 125.65 -53.49 -126.39
C GLU A 331 125.81 -52.16 -127.17
N ALA A 332 125.17 -51.09 -126.68
CA ALA A 332 125.25 -49.78 -127.30
C ALA A 332 126.66 -49.16 -127.21
N GLU A 333 127.37 -49.39 -126.10
CA GLU A 333 128.77 -48.93 -125.94
C GLU A 333 129.75 -49.70 -126.82
N ALA A 334 129.58 -51.03 -126.96
CA ALA A 334 130.43 -51.84 -127.83
C ALA A 334 130.25 -51.49 -129.32
N LEU A 335 129.02 -51.22 -129.75
CA LEU A 335 128.72 -50.74 -131.11
C LEU A 335 129.37 -49.38 -131.40
N ARG A 336 129.39 -48.47 -130.42
CA ARG A 336 130.05 -47.17 -130.54
C ARG A 336 131.57 -47.31 -130.71
N GLN A 337 132.18 -48.21 -129.92
CA GLN A 337 133.62 -48.47 -129.97
C GLN A 337 134.03 -49.03 -131.35
N ALA A 338 133.31 -50.05 -131.84
CA ALA A 338 133.57 -50.68 -133.13
C ALA A 338 133.37 -49.73 -134.33
N ALA A 339 132.44 -48.78 -134.23
CA ALA A 339 132.25 -47.74 -135.23
C ALA A 339 133.41 -46.71 -135.23
N GLY A 340 133.98 -46.40 -134.06
CA GLY A 340 135.15 -45.53 -133.92
C GLY A 340 136.42 -46.17 -134.49
N ASP A 341 136.66 -47.44 -134.20
CA ASP A 341 137.83 -48.17 -134.70
C ASP A 341 137.82 -48.29 -136.23
N ARG A 342 136.63 -48.47 -136.82
CA ARG A 342 136.43 -48.47 -138.28
C ARG A 342 136.73 -47.11 -138.94
N LEU A 343 136.42 -46.01 -138.26
CA LEU A 343 136.75 -44.67 -138.75
C LEU A 343 138.27 -44.47 -138.74
N GLN A 344 138.92 -44.88 -137.65
CA GLN A 344 140.37 -44.78 -137.48
C GLN A 344 141.13 -45.60 -138.55
N GLU A 345 140.68 -46.82 -138.84
CA GLU A 345 141.26 -47.65 -139.91
C GLU A 345 141.08 -47.03 -141.30
N ALA A 346 139.90 -46.45 -141.57
CA ALA A 346 139.61 -45.84 -142.86
C ALA A 346 140.46 -44.58 -143.11
N GLU A 347 140.63 -43.73 -142.09
CA GLU A 347 141.47 -42.53 -142.20
C GLU A 347 142.96 -42.88 -142.35
N THR A 348 143.43 -43.92 -141.65
CA THR A 348 144.82 -44.38 -141.77
C THR A 348 145.10 -44.92 -143.19
N LYS A 349 144.12 -45.63 -143.79
CA LYS A 349 144.22 -46.10 -145.18
C LYS A 349 144.23 -44.97 -146.20
N GLN A 350 143.47 -43.90 -145.94
CA GLN A 350 143.52 -42.70 -146.79
C GLN A 350 144.90 -42.03 -146.70
N ALA A 351 145.45 -41.89 -145.49
CA ALA A 351 146.77 -41.31 -145.27
C ALA A 351 147.90 -42.10 -145.94
N GLU A 352 147.77 -43.42 -146.06
CA GLU A 352 148.74 -44.25 -146.80
C GLU A 352 148.59 -44.13 -148.32
N LEU A 353 147.36 -44.01 -148.84
CA LEU A 353 147.12 -43.89 -150.29
C LEU A 353 147.56 -42.53 -150.82
N ASP A 354 147.38 -41.45 -150.07
CA ASP A 354 147.83 -40.12 -150.50
C ASP A 354 149.36 -39.98 -150.47
N LYS A 355 150.05 -40.84 -149.71
CA LYS A 355 151.53 -40.92 -149.71
C LYS A 355 152.11 -41.60 -150.95
N ALA A 356 151.28 -42.24 -151.77
CA ALA A 356 151.71 -43.00 -152.95
C ALA A 356 151.48 -42.27 -154.28
N ALA A 357 150.90 -41.05 -154.28
CA ALA A 357 150.52 -40.35 -155.52
C ALA A 357 151.32 -39.08 -155.87
N THR A 358 152.32 -38.65 -155.08
CA THR A 358 153.28 -37.61 -155.53
C THR A 358 154.65 -37.70 -154.88
#